data_AF-A0AAF0KNM5-F1
#
_entry.id   AF-A0AAF0KNM5-F1
#
_cell.length_a   1.000
_cell.length_b   1.000
_cell.length_c   1.000
_cell.angle_alpha   90.00
_cell.angle_beta   90.00
_cell.angle_gamma   90.00
#
_symmetry.space_group_name_H-M   'P 1'
#
loop_
_entity.id
_entity.type
_entity.pdbx_description
1 polymer ?
#
loop_
_entity_poly.entity_id
_entity_poly.type
_entity_poly.pdbx_seq_one_letter_code
_entity_poly.pdbx_strand_id
1 'polypeptide(L)'
;MILRTDADHLPAPIREELLHVATILFEAFEETTKGRCSEHFRAGRILSLIMHGPHAEKEWENVAPGEAFRLLAIVNYPRLARSERDWRLVRDRLRRAWEHGEITRPVRLSVESLERINGALVEGVPHFVTIAEQGIALYQMQGFRLKEPRRLPARERVIQGAVEFIRWHKRGTGFLAGAAFYRNRGDAPMAALLLHQACEHFYLCVLRSISLHAPRTHALDELREAAEALDPRLCSAWPRDSRFGRRAFGCIRRAYVEARYARSYRISGEELSWAFARVKILQERAAFACADHQASLAVSLPAPMLPPPAGPTTAVALSKPAGRANMLQRTWRIVRHVAPLQGRWNPLFPVRRFWRSDRFMRWVDHLPLAIVCLCFFMAGAEATLWRLSSAQAVRSKPADLSAVLDFDVRADTVLGAVMDVAQRAGYRVKANEDIWTVRWTGAYRAKATTFDALADILYGSSLCPAIRESVITVRYCDKSSPPIAAMVEYQAEPGGNVRLSVSR
;
A
#
# COMPACT_ATOMS: atom_id res chain seq x y z
N MET A 1 13.20 2.13 27.30
CA MET A 1 12.12 1.42 28.01
C MET A 1 12.44 -0.07 28.12
N ILE A 2 12.16 -0.68 29.28
CA ILE A 2 12.24 -2.13 29.52
C ILE A 2 10.86 -2.74 29.27
N LEU A 3 10.82 -3.93 28.68
CA LEU A 3 9.58 -4.64 28.40
C LEU A 3 9.07 -5.36 29.64
N ARG A 4 7.76 -5.55 29.69
CA ARG A 4 7.10 -6.35 30.71
C ARG A 4 7.50 -7.82 30.60
N THR A 5 7.66 -8.51 31.72
CA THR A 5 8.04 -9.94 31.76
C THR A 5 7.11 -10.79 32.61
N ASP A 6 6.18 -10.18 33.36
CA ASP A 6 5.13 -10.89 34.07
C ASP A 6 4.15 -11.54 33.08
N ALA A 7 3.79 -12.78 33.40
CA ALA A 7 2.81 -13.58 32.67
C ALA A 7 1.90 -14.37 33.65
N ASP A 8 1.79 -13.89 34.89
CA ASP A 8 1.13 -14.62 35.98
C ASP A 8 -0.39 -14.77 35.78
N HIS A 9 -1.00 -13.86 35.00
CA HIS A 9 -2.40 -13.94 34.58
C HIS A 9 -2.68 -15.10 33.61
N LEU A 10 -1.65 -15.67 32.98
CA LEU A 10 -1.79 -16.84 32.12
C LEU A 10 -1.70 -18.13 32.94
N PRO A 11 -2.56 -19.13 32.70
CA PRO A 11 -2.44 -20.44 33.33
C PRO A 11 -1.08 -21.11 33.07
N ALA A 12 -0.60 -21.91 34.02
CA ALA A 12 0.69 -22.61 33.90
C ALA A 12 0.84 -23.42 32.60
N PRO A 13 -0.15 -24.21 32.13
CA PRO A 13 -0.04 -24.95 30.87
C PRO A 13 0.18 -24.04 29.66
N ILE A 14 -0.39 -22.82 29.66
CA ILE A 14 -0.24 -21.85 28.58
C ILE A 14 1.15 -21.22 28.59
N ARG A 15 1.71 -20.97 29.79
CA ARG A 15 3.09 -20.49 29.91
C ARG A 15 4.09 -21.53 29.43
N GLU A 16 3.89 -22.80 29.75
CA GLU A 16 4.71 -23.91 29.25
C GLU A 16 4.61 -24.06 27.73
N GLU A 17 3.40 -23.96 27.18
CA GLU A 17 3.18 -23.95 25.73
C GLU A 17 3.90 -22.79 25.05
N LEU A 18 3.88 -21.59 25.62
CA LEU A 18 4.60 -20.42 25.08
C LEU A 18 6.12 -20.61 25.11
N LEU A 19 6.66 -21.23 26.16
CA LEU A 19 8.08 -21.60 26.22
C LEU A 19 8.41 -22.62 25.11
N HIS A 20 7.56 -23.61 24.90
CA HIS A 20 7.73 -24.59 23.82
C HIS A 20 7.68 -23.94 22.43
N VAL A 21 6.72 -23.02 22.20
CA VAL A 21 6.64 -22.21 20.97
C VAL A 21 7.92 -21.40 20.76
N ALA A 22 8.46 -20.77 21.80
CA ALA A 22 9.70 -20.03 21.73
C ALA A 22 10.87 -20.96 21.34
N THR A 23 10.97 -22.14 21.94
CA THR A 23 11.98 -23.15 21.62
C THR A 23 11.92 -23.55 20.15
N ILE A 24 10.75 -23.94 19.64
CA ILE A 24 10.56 -24.29 18.22
C ILE A 24 11.02 -23.14 17.32
N LEU A 25 10.65 -21.90 17.66
CA LEU A 25 11.02 -20.71 16.90
C LEU A 25 12.54 -20.51 16.86
N PHE A 26 13.23 -20.60 18.00
CA PHE A 26 14.68 -20.42 18.08
C PHE A 26 15.44 -21.53 17.35
N GLU A 27 15.06 -22.79 17.54
CA GLU A 27 15.67 -23.93 16.83
C GLU A 27 15.49 -23.82 15.31
N ALA A 28 14.27 -23.49 14.88
CA ALA A 28 13.96 -23.25 13.48
C ALA A 28 14.80 -22.10 12.90
N PHE A 29 14.91 -21.01 13.65
CA PHE A 29 15.68 -19.85 13.23
C PHE A 29 17.18 -20.17 13.14
N GLU A 30 17.74 -20.90 14.10
CA GLU A 30 19.14 -21.32 14.09
C GLU A 30 19.46 -22.20 12.87
N GLU A 31 18.54 -23.09 12.48
CA GLU A 31 18.70 -23.90 11.27
C GLU A 31 18.76 -23.05 9.99
N THR A 32 17.99 -21.97 9.91
CA THR A 32 18.03 -21.08 8.74
C THR A 32 19.35 -20.34 8.59
N THR A 33 20.07 -20.12 9.70
CA THR A 33 21.34 -19.38 9.74
C THR A 33 22.55 -20.30 9.60
N LYS A 34 22.43 -21.60 9.89
CA LYS A 34 23.47 -22.63 9.68
C LYS A 34 23.92 -22.68 8.21
N GLY A 35 25.24 -22.69 7.98
CA GLY A 35 25.86 -22.85 6.65
C GLY A 35 25.87 -21.61 5.73
N ARG A 36 25.41 -20.44 6.20
CA ARG A 36 25.40 -19.20 5.39
C ARG A 36 26.79 -18.55 5.34
N CYS A 37 27.33 -18.35 4.13
CA CYS A 37 28.67 -17.79 3.92
C CYS A 37 28.75 -16.27 4.13
N SER A 38 27.65 -15.52 4.05
CA SER A 38 27.65 -14.07 4.25
C SER A 38 27.67 -13.71 5.74
N GLU A 39 28.64 -12.88 6.16
CA GLU A 39 28.83 -12.48 7.57
C GLU A 39 27.56 -11.98 8.26
N HIS A 40 26.72 -11.23 7.56
CA HIS A 40 25.50 -10.63 8.12
C HIS A 40 24.41 -11.67 8.46
N PHE A 41 24.36 -12.78 7.74
CA PHE A 41 23.44 -13.88 8.06
C PHE A 41 24.01 -14.80 9.15
N ARG A 42 25.35 -14.92 9.21
CA ARG A 42 26.07 -15.59 10.30
C ARG A 42 25.90 -14.86 11.65
N ALA A 43 25.81 -13.53 11.61
CA ALA A 43 25.56 -12.69 12.76
C ALA A 43 24.08 -12.38 13.02
N GLY A 44 23.14 -13.00 12.28
CA GLY A 44 21.70 -12.78 12.44
C GLY A 44 21.23 -13.25 13.82
N ARG A 45 20.58 -12.37 14.59
CA ARG A 45 20.10 -12.69 15.95
C ARG A 45 18.70 -12.15 16.16
N ILE A 46 17.89 -12.93 16.89
CA ILE A 46 16.69 -12.43 17.54
C ILE A 46 17.14 -11.70 18.81
N LEU A 47 16.78 -10.42 18.90
CA LEU A 47 17.10 -9.54 20.02
C LEU A 47 16.04 -9.59 21.11
N SER A 48 14.77 -9.77 20.73
CA SER A 48 13.67 -9.95 21.65
C SER A 48 12.52 -10.69 20.96
N LEU A 49 11.80 -11.50 21.71
CA LEU A 49 10.55 -12.15 21.30
C LEU A 49 9.45 -11.67 22.24
N ILE A 50 8.43 -11.02 21.69
CA ILE A 50 7.37 -10.36 22.46
C ILE A 50 6.03 -11.00 22.11
N MET A 51 5.30 -11.46 23.11
CA MET A 51 3.88 -11.81 22.99
C MET A 51 3.04 -10.55 23.10
N HIS A 52 2.07 -10.38 22.20
CA HIS A 52 1.19 -9.20 22.19
C HIS A 52 -0.24 -9.57 21.78
N GLY A 53 -1.15 -8.58 21.75
CA GLY A 53 -2.56 -8.82 21.44
C GLY A 53 -3.32 -9.43 22.61
N PRO A 54 -4.43 -10.15 22.37
CA PRO A 54 -5.36 -10.56 23.43
C PRO A 54 -4.72 -11.28 24.62
N HIS A 55 -3.74 -12.16 24.37
CA HIS A 55 -3.05 -12.93 25.42
C HIS A 55 -2.14 -12.07 26.32
N ALA A 56 -1.68 -10.92 25.84
CA ALA A 56 -0.90 -9.98 26.64
C ALA A 56 -1.78 -8.88 27.27
N GLU A 57 -2.87 -8.50 26.59
CA GLU A 57 -3.68 -7.32 26.92
C GLU A 57 -4.89 -7.63 27.81
N LYS A 58 -5.37 -8.88 27.85
CA LYS A 58 -6.59 -9.28 28.55
C LYS A 58 -6.32 -10.38 29.57
N GLU A 59 -7.18 -10.44 30.58
CA GLU A 59 -7.28 -11.61 31.46
C GLU A 59 -7.64 -12.87 30.67
N TRP A 60 -7.16 -14.02 31.13
CA TRP A 60 -7.30 -15.29 30.43
C TRP A 60 -8.76 -15.64 30.12
N GLU A 61 -9.72 -15.36 31.02
CA GLU A 61 -11.13 -15.68 30.77
C GLU A 61 -11.75 -14.85 29.63
N ASN A 62 -11.16 -13.70 29.31
CA ASN A 62 -11.65 -12.78 28.28
C ASN A 62 -10.99 -13.02 26.90
N VAL A 63 -10.10 -13.99 26.81
CA VAL A 63 -9.49 -14.41 25.54
C VAL A 63 -10.42 -15.38 24.83
N ALA A 64 -10.72 -15.10 23.56
CA ALA A 64 -11.59 -15.95 22.77
C ALA A 64 -11.01 -17.37 22.63
N PRO A 65 -11.86 -18.42 22.74
CA PRO A 65 -11.40 -19.79 22.52
C PRO A 65 -10.75 -19.95 21.15
N GLY A 66 -9.54 -20.52 21.12
CA GLY A 66 -8.78 -20.73 19.89
C GLY A 66 -8.07 -19.49 19.32
N GLU A 67 -8.06 -18.35 20.03
CA GLU A 67 -7.28 -17.17 19.61
C GLU A 67 -5.80 -17.54 19.46
N ALA A 68 -5.23 -17.19 18.30
CA ALA A 68 -3.84 -17.46 17.97
C ALA A 68 -2.87 -16.71 18.89
N PHE A 69 -1.72 -17.31 19.20
CA PHE A 69 -0.63 -16.56 19.84
C PHE A 69 -0.03 -15.57 18.84
N ARG A 70 0.01 -14.29 19.20
CA ARG A 70 0.61 -13.24 18.36
C ARG A 70 1.99 -12.89 18.90
N LEU A 71 3.02 -13.17 18.11
CA LEU A 71 4.41 -12.97 18.47
C LEU A 71 5.06 -11.94 17.55
N LEU A 72 5.88 -11.08 18.14
CA LEU A 72 6.77 -10.16 17.44
C LEU A 72 8.21 -10.54 17.74
N ALA A 73 8.92 -11.02 16.72
CA ALA A 73 10.37 -11.21 16.77
C ALA A 73 11.08 -9.94 16.31
N ILE A 74 11.91 -9.39 17.19
CA ILE A 74 12.77 -8.23 16.91
C ILE A 74 14.15 -8.75 16.53
N VAL A 75 14.62 -8.42 15.33
CA VAL A 75 15.95 -8.84 14.86
C VAL A 75 16.92 -7.69 14.67
N ASN A 76 18.21 -8.01 14.65
CA ASN A 76 19.29 -7.03 14.54
C ASN A 76 19.38 -6.35 13.16
N TYR A 77 19.03 -7.03 12.06
CA TYR A 77 19.19 -6.47 10.71
C TYR A 77 17.86 -6.31 9.95
N PRO A 78 17.63 -5.17 9.28
CA PRO A 78 16.46 -4.98 8.40
C PRO A 78 16.35 -6.01 7.27
N ARG A 79 17.48 -6.49 6.72
CA ARG A 79 17.47 -7.52 5.67
C ARG A 79 16.91 -8.84 6.17
N LEU A 80 17.28 -9.24 7.39
CA LEU A 80 16.77 -10.45 8.02
C LEU A 80 15.27 -10.34 8.29
N ALA A 81 14.79 -9.19 8.78
CA ALA A 81 13.36 -8.95 8.97
C ALA A 81 12.53 -9.00 7.68
N ARG A 82 13.16 -8.74 6.52
CA ARG A 82 12.51 -8.77 5.19
C ARG A 82 12.68 -10.11 4.46
N SER A 83 13.39 -11.06 5.05
CA SER A 83 13.72 -12.32 4.38
C SER A 83 12.57 -13.33 4.49
N GLU A 84 11.62 -13.26 3.54
CA GLU A 84 10.47 -14.16 3.54
C GLU A 84 10.88 -15.64 3.45
N ARG A 85 11.99 -15.93 2.75
CA ARG A 85 12.52 -17.28 2.63
C ARG A 85 12.96 -17.86 3.97
N ASP A 86 13.61 -17.06 4.80
CA ASP A 86 14.15 -17.54 6.08
C ASP A 86 13.03 -17.74 7.08
N TRP A 87 12.12 -16.76 7.19
CA TRP A 87 10.98 -16.86 8.09
C TRP A 87 9.91 -17.86 7.65
N ARG A 88 9.90 -18.25 6.37
CA ARG A 88 9.03 -19.32 5.88
C ARG A 88 9.29 -20.63 6.62
N LEU A 89 10.55 -21.02 6.82
CA LEU A 89 10.86 -22.28 7.54
C LEU A 89 10.35 -22.24 8.98
N VAL A 90 10.55 -21.11 9.66
CA VAL A 90 10.09 -20.89 11.04
C VAL A 90 8.56 -20.98 11.12
N ARG A 91 7.85 -20.25 10.24
CA ARG A 91 6.38 -20.30 10.17
C ARG A 91 5.87 -21.70 9.81
N ASP A 92 6.55 -22.41 8.92
CA ASP A 92 6.18 -23.77 8.52
C ASP A 92 6.38 -24.80 9.65
N ARG A 93 7.40 -24.63 10.52
CA ARG A 93 7.57 -25.46 11.72
C ARG A 93 6.48 -25.18 12.75
N LEU A 94 6.21 -23.91 13.05
CA LEU A 94 5.14 -23.53 13.96
C LEU A 94 3.77 -24.02 13.48
N ARG A 95 3.50 -23.92 12.17
CA ARG A 95 2.26 -24.45 11.57
C ARG A 95 2.16 -25.97 11.75
N ARG A 96 3.22 -26.73 11.45
CA ARG A 96 3.23 -28.19 11.60
C ARG A 96 3.07 -28.63 13.06
N ALA A 97 3.75 -27.96 13.98
CA ALA A 97 3.58 -28.21 15.42
C ALA A 97 2.10 -28.08 15.83
N TRP A 98 1.40 -27.07 15.29
CA TRP A 98 -0.03 -26.92 15.53
C TRP A 98 -0.87 -28.00 14.84
N GLU A 99 -0.61 -28.31 13.57
CA GLU A 99 -1.34 -29.33 12.80
C GLU A 99 -1.18 -30.75 13.39
N HIS A 100 -0.04 -31.04 14.02
CA HIS A 100 0.24 -32.32 14.68
C HIS A 100 -0.11 -32.35 16.17
N GLY A 101 -0.59 -31.23 16.74
CA GLY A 101 -1.01 -31.14 18.13
C GLY A 101 0.13 -31.04 19.15
N GLU A 102 1.35 -30.71 18.73
CA GLU A 102 2.46 -30.34 19.63
C GLU A 102 2.17 -29.02 20.34
N ILE A 103 1.49 -28.10 19.65
CA ILE A 103 0.91 -26.88 20.23
C ILE A 103 -0.60 -26.85 19.96
N THR A 104 -1.35 -26.37 20.95
CA THR A 104 -2.81 -26.35 20.94
C THR A 104 -3.38 -25.22 20.09
N ARG A 105 -2.61 -24.15 19.90
CA ARG A 105 -3.06 -22.92 19.21
C ARG A 105 -2.13 -22.53 18.07
N PRO A 106 -2.67 -21.95 16.99
CA PRO A 106 -1.84 -21.43 15.91
C PRO A 106 -1.02 -20.23 16.37
N VAL A 107 0.14 -20.02 15.75
CA VAL A 107 1.03 -18.88 16.03
C VAL A 107 1.05 -17.92 14.85
N ARG A 108 0.89 -16.62 15.13
CA ARG A 108 1.02 -15.51 14.18
C ARG A 108 2.32 -14.77 14.47
N LEU A 109 3.35 -15.09 13.68
CA LEU A 109 4.68 -14.50 13.83
C LEU A 109 4.89 -13.30 12.90
N SER A 110 5.02 -12.13 13.52
CA SER A 110 5.49 -10.90 12.88
C SER A 110 6.98 -10.70 13.16
N VAL A 111 7.71 -10.13 12.19
CA VAL A 111 9.15 -9.92 12.31
C VAL A 111 9.48 -8.51 11.89
N GLU A 112 10.18 -7.79 12.75
CA GLU A 112 10.66 -6.44 12.45
C GLU A 112 12.09 -6.24 12.95
N SER A 113 12.80 -5.29 12.35
CA SER A 113 14.12 -4.91 12.85
C SER A 113 14.02 -3.95 14.03
N LEU A 114 15.03 -3.94 14.89
CA LEU A 114 15.13 -2.97 15.99
C LEU A 114 15.04 -1.52 15.46
N GLU A 115 15.70 -1.22 14.35
CA GLU A 115 15.64 0.09 13.69
C GLU A 115 14.19 0.46 13.32
N ARG A 116 13.45 -0.47 12.71
CA ARG A 116 12.07 -0.22 12.25
C ARG A 116 11.13 0.02 13.41
N ILE A 117 11.23 -0.79 14.48
CA ILE A 117 10.40 -0.64 15.67
C ILE A 117 10.72 0.69 16.36
N ASN A 118 12.00 0.98 16.60
CA ASN A 118 12.39 2.23 17.25
C ASN A 118 11.96 3.45 16.43
N GLY A 119 12.02 3.40 15.10
CA GLY A 119 11.46 4.43 14.23
C GLY A 119 9.94 4.57 14.44
N ALA A 120 9.21 3.46 14.46
CA ALA A 120 7.77 3.45 14.67
C ALA A 120 7.35 3.98 16.05
N LEU A 121 8.12 3.70 17.10
CA LEU A 121 7.89 4.20 18.46
C LEU A 121 8.10 5.71 18.54
N VAL A 122 9.12 6.25 17.87
CA VAL A 122 9.36 7.70 17.76
C VAL A 122 8.27 8.37 16.93
N GLU A 123 7.85 7.74 15.83
CA GLU A 123 6.73 8.20 15.01
C GLU A 123 5.39 8.11 15.75
N GLY A 124 5.29 7.28 16.78
CA GLY A 124 4.09 7.07 17.58
C GLY A 124 3.04 6.21 16.90
N VAL A 125 3.47 5.23 16.09
CA VAL A 125 2.58 4.28 15.40
C VAL A 125 1.82 3.46 16.46
N PRO A 126 0.48 3.60 16.57
CA PRO A 126 -0.30 3.01 17.66
C PRO A 126 -0.04 1.51 17.85
N HIS A 127 0.01 0.74 16.76
CA HIS A 127 0.30 -0.69 16.82
C HIS A 127 1.56 -1.04 17.62
N PHE A 128 2.69 -0.37 17.31
CA PHE A 128 3.96 -0.65 17.99
C PHE A 128 4.03 -0.03 19.38
N VAL A 129 3.36 1.11 19.61
CA VAL A 129 3.24 1.70 20.94
C VAL A 129 2.49 0.76 21.87
N THR A 130 1.35 0.20 21.45
CA THR A 130 0.60 -0.80 22.21
C THR A 130 1.46 -2.02 22.52
N ILE A 131 2.20 -2.56 21.54
CA ILE A 131 3.10 -3.69 21.79
C ILE A 131 4.22 -3.34 22.78
N ALA A 132 4.80 -2.15 22.70
CA ALA A 132 5.83 -1.74 23.65
C ALA A 132 5.27 -1.55 25.07
N GLU A 133 4.08 -0.98 25.21
CA GLU A 133 3.44 -0.70 26.51
C GLU A 133 2.82 -1.94 27.16
N GLN A 134 2.24 -2.85 26.39
CA GLN A 134 1.42 -3.96 26.90
C GLN A 134 2.00 -5.35 26.57
N GLY A 135 2.95 -5.44 25.64
CA GLY A 135 3.55 -6.71 25.25
C GLY A 135 4.39 -7.33 26.37
N ILE A 136 4.46 -8.65 26.38
CA ILE A 136 5.21 -9.45 27.34
C ILE A 136 6.42 -10.06 26.63
N ALA A 137 7.62 -9.75 27.09
CA ALA A 137 8.84 -10.33 26.55
C ALA A 137 8.98 -11.79 26.99
N LEU A 138 8.84 -12.72 26.04
CA LEU A 138 9.16 -14.13 26.23
C LEU A 138 10.68 -14.38 26.20
N TYR A 139 11.40 -13.52 25.47
CA TYR A 139 12.85 -13.50 25.44
C TYR A 139 13.35 -12.07 25.22
N GLN A 140 14.46 -11.73 25.86
CA GLN A 140 15.15 -10.46 25.68
C GLN A 140 16.66 -10.64 25.83
N MET A 141 17.42 -10.25 24.81
CA MET A 141 18.88 -10.26 24.86
C MET A 141 19.38 -9.25 25.91
N GLN A 142 20.46 -9.59 26.62
CA GLN A 142 21.07 -8.70 27.60
C GLN A 142 21.43 -7.34 26.96
N GLY A 143 21.05 -6.24 27.63
CA GLY A 143 21.26 -4.88 27.14
C GLY A 143 20.26 -4.40 26.08
N PHE A 144 19.35 -5.25 25.60
CA PHE A 144 18.29 -4.83 24.69
C PHE A 144 17.39 -3.78 25.33
N ARG A 145 17.10 -2.69 24.60
CA ARG A 145 16.17 -1.64 25.03
C ARG A 145 15.43 -1.07 23.81
N LEU A 146 14.15 -0.80 24.00
CA LEU A 146 13.35 -0.02 23.05
C LEU A 146 13.47 1.47 23.36
N LYS A 147 13.36 2.30 22.32
CA LYS A 147 13.16 3.74 22.49
C LYS A 147 11.84 4.00 23.20
N GLU A 148 11.77 5.11 23.93
CA GLU A 148 10.53 5.51 24.59
C GLU A 148 9.44 5.80 23.54
N PRO A 149 8.24 5.21 23.70
CA PRO A 149 7.14 5.42 22.77
C PRO A 149 6.63 6.84 22.86
N ARG A 150 6.46 7.50 21.71
CA ARG A 150 5.71 8.75 21.59
C ARG A 150 4.23 8.42 21.45
N ARG A 151 3.38 8.89 22.35
CA ARG A 151 1.92 8.79 22.17
C ARG A 151 1.48 9.82 21.14
N LEU A 152 0.90 9.36 20.03
CA LEU A 152 0.40 10.24 18.98
C LEU A 152 -0.90 10.92 19.44
N PRO A 153 -1.01 12.27 19.38
CA PRO A 153 -2.23 12.97 19.76
C PRO A 153 -3.44 12.48 18.95
N ALA A 154 -4.62 12.42 19.58
CA ALA A 154 -5.85 11.92 18.94
C ALA A 154 -6.14 12.62 17.60
N ARG A 155 -5.90 13.94 17.52
CA ARG A 155 -6.04 14.71 16.29
C ARG A 155 -5.13 14.23 15.15
N GLU A 156 -3.84 14.00 15.44
CA GLU A 156 -2.90 13.47 14.45
C GLU A 156 -3.29 12.05 14.02
N ARG A 157 -3.77 11.21 14.95
CA ARG A 157 -4.28 9.86 14.64
C ARG A 157 -5.46 9.91 13.67
N VAL A 158 -6.42 10.80 13.90
CA VAL A 158 -7.58 11.00 13.01
C VAL A 158 -7.13 11.40 11.61
N ILE A 159 -6.21 12.38 11.50
CA ILE A 159 -5.71 12.86 10.21
C ILE A 159 -4.98 11.74 9.45
N GLN A 160 -4.04 11.05 10.10
CA GLN A 160 -3.28 9.97 9.45
C GLN A 160 -4.20 8.80 9.07
N GLY A 161 -5.13 8.42 9.94
CA GLY A 161 -6.09 7.36 9.67
C GLY A 161 -7.02 7.68 8.49
N ALA A 162 -7.43 8.95 8.33
CA ALA A 162 -8.24 9.42 7.22
C ALA A 162 -7.46 9.39 5.89
N VAL A 163 -6.18 9.77 5.90
CA VAL A 163 -5.31 9.69 4.70
C VAL A 163 -5.17 8.23 4.24
N GLU A 164 -4.88 7.30 5.16
CA GLU A 164 -4.81 5.87 4.84
C GLU A 164 -6.16 5.34 4.35
N PHE A 165 -7.27 5.76 4.95
CA PHE A 165 -8.61 5.35 4.52
C PHE A 165 -8.84 5.73 3.05
N ILE A 166 -8.65 7.00 2.72
CA ILE A 166 -8.89 7.53 1.37
C ILE A 166 -8.04 6.75 0.36
N ARG A 167 -6.78 6.50 0.68
CA ARG A 167 -5.85 5.77 -0.18
C ARG A 167 -6.30 4.34 -0.44
N TRP A 168 -6.57 3.56 0.61
CA TRP A 168 -6.82 2.12 0.49
C TRP A 168 -8.25 1.82 0.06
N HIS A 169 -9.23 2.54 0.58
CA HIS A 169 -10.63 2.38 0.21
C HIS A 169 -10.86 2.73 -1.27
N LYS A 170 -10.25 3.82 -1.77
CA LYS A 170 -10.31 4.20 -3.20
C LYS A 170 -9.73 3.10 -4.09
N ARG A 171 -8.56 2.54 -3.72
CA ARG A 171 -7.93 1.44 -4.47
C ARG A 171 -8.81 0.17 -4.48
N GLY A 172 -9.31 -0.25 -3.31
CA GLY A 172 -10.23 -1.40 -3.22
C GLY A 172 -11.48 -1.23 -4.07
N THR A 173 -12.06 -0.02 -4.08
CA THR A 173 -13.19 0.33 -4.94
C THR A 173 -12.86 0.23 -6.43
N GLY A 174 -11.66 0.66 -6.83
CA GLY A 174 -11.15 0.52 -8.20
C GLY A 174 -11.01 -0.95 -8.61
N PHE A 175 -10.45 -1.80 -7.74
CA PHE A 175 -10.37 -3.25 -7.99
C PHE A 175 -11.75 -3.91 -8.10
N LEU A 176 -12.70 -3.52 -7.26
CA LEU A 176 -14.07 -4.02 -7.32
C LEU A 176 -14.76 -3.64 -8.64
N ALA A 177 -14.54 -2.42 -9.14
CA ALA A 177 -15.04 -1.99 -10.44
C ALA A 177 -14.38 -2.78 -11.59
N GLY A 178 -13.06 -2.99 -11.53
CA GLY A 178 -12.34 -3.82 -12.48
C GLY A 178 -12.84 -5.26 -12.49
N ALA A 179 -13.10 -5.85 -11.32
CA ALA A 179 -13.69 -7.18 -11.22
C ALA A 179 -15.03 -7.25 -11.94
N ALA A 180 -15.91 -6.26 -11.73
CA ALA A 180 -17.23 -6.21 -12.38
C ALA A 180 -17.12 -6.14 -13.91
N PHE A 181 -16.13 -5.41 -14.42
CA PHE A 181 -15.84 -5.34 -15.85
C PHE A 181 -15.48 -6.71 -16.43
N TYR A 182 -14.56 -7.46 -15.81
CA TYR A 182 -14.18 -8.79 -16.30
C TYR A 182 -15.31 -9.82 -16.15
N ARG A 183 -16.12 -9.71 -15.08
CA ARG A 183 -17.34 -10.52 -14.93
C ARG A 183 -18.27 -10.33 -16.13
N ASN A 184 -18.53 -9.08 -16.53
CA ASN A 184 -19.43 -8.76 -17.64
C ASN A 184 -18.89 -9.23 -19.00
N ARG A 185 -17.57 -9.42 -19.12
CA ARG A 185 -16.92 -10.00 -20.31
C ARG A 185 -16.88 -11.54 -20.30
N GLY A 186 -17.40 -12.18 -19.25
CA GLY A 186 -17.34 -13.64 -19.09
C GLY A 186 -15.99 -14.17 -18.60
N ASP A 187 -15.04 -13.31 -18.22
CA ASP A 187 -13.74 -13.70 -17.68
C ASP A 187 -13.83 -13.85 -16.15
N ALA A 188 -14.39 -14.98 -15.73
CA ALA A 188 -14.57 -15.31 -14.32
C ALA A 188 -13.25 -15.44 -13.53
N PRO A 189 -12.17 -16.05 -14.06
CA PRO A 189 -10.86 -16.08 -13.40
C PRO A 189 -10.31 -14.68 -13.12
N MET A 190 -10.32 -13.78 -14.10
CA MET A 190 -9.82 -12.42 -13.92
C MET A 190 -10.71 -11.61 -12.97
N ALA A 191 -12.03 -11.79 -13.03
CA ALA A 191 -12.96 -11.19 -12.08
C ALA A 191 -12.65 -11.62 -10.64
N ALA A 192 -12.41 -12.92 -10.42
CA ALA A 192 -12.06 -13.45 -9.10
C ALA A 192 -10.70 -12.93 -8.59
N LEU A 193 -9.70 -12.80 -9.48
CA LEU A 193 -8.41 -12.20 -9.15
C LEU A 193 -8.55 -10.74 -8.67
N LEU A 194 -9.37 -9.94 -9.36
CA LEU A 194 -9.60 -8.55 -8.95
C LEU A 194 -10.48 -8.44 -7.72
N LEU A 195 -11.42 -9.37 -7.49
CA LEU A 195 -12.13 -9.46 -6.21
C LEU A 195 -11.18 -9.77 -5.04
N HIS A 196 -10.19 -10.64 -5.24
CA HIS A 196 -9.15 -10.87 -4.23
C HIS A 196 -8.43 -9.57 -3.89
N GLN A 197 -7.98 -8.83 -4.90
CA GLN A 197 -7.31 -7.54 -4.71
C GLN A 197 -8.22 -6.51 -4.02
N ALA A 198 -9.51 -6.49 -4.33
CA ALA A 198 -10.47 -5.64 -3.64
C ALA A 198 -10.56 -6.00 -2.14
N CYS A 199 -10.68 -7.29 -1.79
CA CYS A 199 -10.67 -7.75 -0.41
C CYS A 199 -9.40 -7.34 0.34
N GLU A 200 -8.24 -7.61 -0.25
CA GLU A 200 -6.94 -7.25 0.31
C GLU A 200 -6.90 -5.76 0.68
N HIS A 201 -7.32 -4.90 -0.25
CA HIS A 201 -7.29 -3.45 -0.04
C HIS A 201 -8.31 -2.96 0.99
N PHE A 202 -9.48 -3.60 1.12
CA PHE A 202 -10.44 -3.23 2.17
C PHE A 202 -9.97 -3.67 3.56
N TYR A 203 -9.32 -4.82 3.70
CA TYR A 203 -8.70 -5.19 4.98
C TYR A 203 -7.51 -4.28 5.32
N LEU A 204 -6.64 -3.99 4.34
CA LEU A 204 -5.54 -3.04 4.51
C LEU A 204 -6.06 -1.65 4.88
N CYS A 205 -7.19 -1.23 4.33
CA CYS A 205 -7.86 0.02 4.70
C CYS A 205 -8.14 0.06 6.20
N VAL A 206 -8.80 -0.95 6.76
CA VAL A 206 -9.11 -1.02 8.20
C VAL A 206 -7.82 -1.01 9.03
N LEU A 207 -6.89 -1.91 8.72
CA LEU A 207 -5.63 -2.06 9.46
C LEU A 207 -4.84 -0.74 9.49
N ARG A 208 -4.64 -0.12 8.32
CA ARG A 208 -3.85 1.09 8.14
C ARG A 208 -4.56 2.33 8.70
N SER A 209 -5.88 2.41 8.66
CA SER A 209 -6.60 3.56 9.20
C SER A 209 -6.69 3.56 10.72
N ILE A 210 -6.82 2.38 11.34
CA ILE A 210 -7.04 2.26 12.78
C ILE A 210 -5.71 2.13 13.53
N SER A 211 -4.84 1.23 13.09
CA SER A 211 -3.59 0.91 13.79
C SER A 211 -2.36 1.63 13.24
N LEU A 212 -2.52 2.32 12.10
CA LEU A 212 -1.42 2.91 11.29
C LEU A 212 -0.34 1.88 10.88
N HIS A 213 -0.70 0.60 10.93
CA HIS A 213 0.16 -0.52 10.58
C HIS A 213 -0.64 -1.58 9.82
N ALA A 214 0.05 -2.36 9.01
CA ALA A 214 -0.50 -3.61 8.49
C ALA A 214 0.64 -4.61 8.28
N PRO A 215 0.40 -5.91 8.50
CA PRO A 215 1.37 -6.95 8.21
C PRO A 215 1.83 -6.92 6.75
N ARG A 216 3.06 -7.37 6.49
CA ARG A 216 3.60 -7.51 5.13
C ARG A 216 3.23 -8.87 4.54
N THR A 217 1.95 -9.05 4.25
CA THR A 217 1.40 -10.30 3.70
C THR A 217 0.34 -9.99 2.65
N HIS A 218 0.20 -10.90 1.68
CA HIS A 218 -0.89 -10.91 0.71
C HIS A 218 -1.90 -12.02 1.02
N ALA A 219 -1.72 -12.75 2.13
CA ALA A 219 -2.64 -13.80 2.52
C ALA A 219 -3.95 -13.19 3.05
N LEU A 220 -5.05 -13.40 2.32
CA LEU A 220 -6.36 -12.87 2.74
C LEU A 220 -6.80 -13.39 4.10
N ASP A 221 -6.46 -14.62 4.47
CA ASP A 221 -6.85 -15.18 5.78
C ASP A 221 -6.19 -14.39 6.91
N GLU A 222 -4.90 -14.06 6.80
CA GLU A 222 -4.17 -13.27 7.79
C GLU A 222 -4.67 -11.82 7.86
N LEU A 223 -4.88 -11.18 6.71
CA LEU A 223 -5.41 -9.81 6.66
C LEU A 223 -6.82 -9.72 7.21
N ARG A 224 -7.66 -10.70 6.88
CA ARG A 224 -9.02 -10.82 7.38
C ARG A 224 -9.04 -10.99 8.89
N GLU A 225 -8.28 -11.94 9.41
CA GLU A 225 -8.18 -12.21 10.86
C GLU A 225 -7.68 -10.96 11.61
N ALA A 226 -6.65 -10.29 11.09
CA ALA A 226 -6.14 -9.07 11.71
C ALA A 226 -7.15 -7.92 11.70
N ALA A 227 -7.92 -7.75 10.62
CA ALA A 227 -8.92 -6.71 10.52
C ALA A 227 -10.17 -7.02 11.38
N GLU A 228 -10.64 -8.27 11.39
CA GLU A 228 -11.76 -8.74 12.24
C GLU A 228 -11.42 -8.60 13.74
N ALA A 229 -10.14 -8.70 14.12
CA ALA A 229 -9.69 -8.44 15.49
C ALA A 229 -9.78 -6.95 15.90
N LEU A 230 -9.70 -6.02 14.94
CA LEU A 230 -9.90 -4.59 15.20
C LEU A 230 -11.39 -4.21 15.22
N ASP A 231 -12.20 -4.83 14.36
CA ASP A 231 -13.65 -4.64 14.33
C ASP A 231 -14.38 -5.97 14.01
N PRO A 232 -14.98 -6.64 15.01
CA PRO A 232 -15.69 -7.91 14.84
C PRO A 232 -16.87 -7.85 13.86
N ARG A 233 -17.41 -6.66 13.56
CA ARG A 233 -18.54 -6.51 12.62
C ARG A 233 -18.14 -6.88 11.19
N LEU A 234 -16.84 -6.88 10.87
CA LEU A 234 -16.30 -7.33 9.59
C LEU A 234 -16.57 -8.82 9.32
N CYS A 235 -16.76 -9.64 10.35
CA CYS A 235 -17.11 -11.07 10.22
C CYS A 235 -18.35 -11.28 9.36
N SER A 236 -19.30 -10.34 9.39
CA SER A 236 -20.54 -10.38 8.59
C SER A 236 -20.31 -10.37 7.07
N ALA A 237 -19.16 -9.88 6.61
CA ALA A 237 -18.82 -9.87 5.19
C ALA A 237 -18.62 -11.28 4.62
N TRP A 238 -18.17 -12.23 5.43
CA TRP A 238 -17.91 -13.60 4.98
C TRP A 238 -18.41 -14.62 6.02
N PRO A 239 -19.72 -14.88 6.07
CA PRO A 239 -20.30 -15.90 6.92
C PRO A 239 -19.65 -17.28 6.70
N ARG A 240 -19.43 -18.01 7.80
CA ARG A 240 -18.70 -19.31 7.80
C ARG A 240 -19.64 -20.50 8.00
N ASP A 241 -20.94 -20.27 8.03
CA ASP A 241 -22.03 -21.21 8.26
C ASP A 241 -22.19 -22.22 7.11
N SER A 242 -22.22 -21.74 5.86
CA SER A 242 -22.48 -22.60 4.70
C SER A 242 -21.21 -23.15 4.04
N ARG A 243 -21.27 -24.43 3.61
CA ARG A 243 -20.21 -25.04 2.77
C ARG A 243 -20.01 -24.26 1.47
N PHE A 244 -21.09 -23.74 0.89
CA PHE A 244 -21.07 -22.89 -0.29
C PHE A 244 -20.25 -21.62 -0.06
N GLY A 245 -20.52 -20.89 1.03
CA GLY A 245 -19.78 -19.66 1.34
C GLY A 245 -18.29 -19.90 1.57
N ARG A 246 -17.94 -20.97 2.29
CA ARG A 246 -16.54 -21.39 2.48
C ARG A 246 -15.85 -21.71 1.16
N ARG A 247 -16.53 -22.41 0.24
CA ARG A 247 -16.01 -22.74 -1.09
C ARG A 247 -15.80 -21.48 -1.94
N ALA A 248 -16.79 -20.60 -2.00
CA ALA A 248 -16.72 -19.35 -2.77
C ALA A 248 -15.59 -18.43 -2.28
N PHE A 249 -15.47 -18.23 -0.96
CA PHE A 249 -14.34 -17.50 -0.39
C PHE A 249 -13.00 -18.17 -0.71
N GLY A 250 -12.93 -19.51 -0.63
CA GLY A 250 -11.76 -20.29 -1.03
C GLY A 250 -11.36 -20.05 -2.49
N CYS A 251 -12.33 -19.94 -3.41
CA CYS A 251 -12.06 -19.60 -4.81
C CYS A 251 -11.47 -18.20 -4.97
N ILE A 252 -11.98 -17.19 -4.25
CA ILE A 252 -11.41 -15.82 -4.26
C ILE A 252 -10.01 -15.81 -3.66
N ARG A 253 -9.79 -16.50 -2.54
CA ARG A 253 -8.48 -16.61 -1.90
C ARG A 253 -7.43 -17.19 -2.85
N ARG A 254 -7.74 -18.30 -3.51
CA ARG A 254 -6.80 -18.96 -4.43
C ARG A 254 -6.58 -18.20 -5.74
N ALA A 255 -7.52 -17.34 -6.15
CA ALA A 255 -7.47 -16.61 -7.41
C ALA A 255 -6.18 -15.81 -7.61
N TYR A 256 -5.59 -15.26 -6.53
CA TYR A 256 -4.35 -14.48 -6.60
C TYR A 256 -3.21 -15.22 -7.31
N VAL A 257 -3.07 -16.51 -7.04
CA VAL A 257 -2.05 -17.37 -7.67
C VAL A 257 -2.67 -18.12 -8.84
N GLU A 258 -3.77 -18.82 -8.61
CA GLU A 258 -4.29 -19.82 -9.55
C GLU A 258 -4.91 -19.22 -10.80
N ALA A 259 -5.57 -18.06 -10.72
CA ALA A 259 -6.29 -17.51 -11.87
C ALA A 259 -5.38 -17.14 -13.05
N ARG A 260 -4.08 -16.92 -12.78
CA ARG A 260 -3.07 -16.54 -13.80
C ARG A 260 -2.30 -17.74 -14.34
N TYR A 261 -2.09 -18.76 -13.51
CA TYR A 261 -1.12 -19.82 -13.79
C TYR A 261 -1.75 -21.21 -13.86
N ALA A 262 -2.86 -21.47 -13.16
CA ALA A 262 -3.48 -22.78 -13.10
C ALA A 262 -4.51 -22.95 -14.23
N ARG A 263 -4.25 -23.91 -15.13
CA ARG A 263 -5.20 -24.28 -16.21
C ARG A 263 -6.56 -24.76 -15.67
N SER A 264 -6.57 -25.30 -14.45
CA SER A 264 -7.71 -25.89 -13.77
C SER A 264 -8.50 -24.93 -12.88
N TYR A 265 -8.11 -23.65 -12.75
CA TYR A 265 -8.87 -22.71 -11.93
C TYR A 265 -10.30 -22.56 -12.47
N ARG A 266 -11.29 -22.78 -11.60
CA ARG A 266 -12.72 -22.66 -11.91
C ARG A 266 -13.45 -22.02 -10.74
N ILE A 267 -14.34 -21.09 -11.06
CA ILE A 267 -15.32 -20.51 -10.15
C ILE A 267 -16.64 -20.45 -10.91
N SER A 268 -17.73 -20.92 -10.30
CA SER A 268 -19.05 -20.88 -10.92
C SER A 268 -19.62 -19.45 -10.93
N GLY A 269 -20.57 -19.19 -11.83
CA GLY A 269 -21.26 -17.89 -11.89
C GLY A 269 -21.98 -17.54 -10.59
N GLU A 270 -22.54 -18.55 -9.90
CA GLU A 270 -23.18 -18.38 -8.59
C GLU A 270 -22.18 -17.99 -7.50
N GLU A 271 -21.06 -18.71 -7.39
CA GLU A 271 -20.00 -18.40 -6.42
C GLU A 271 -19.41 -17.02 -6.65
N LEU A 272 -19.16 -16.67 -7.92
CA LEU A 272 -18.65 -15.35 -8.27
C LEU A 272 -19.65 -14.26 -7.91
N SER A 273 -20.93 -14.43 -8.26
CA SER A 273 -21.99 -13.47 -7.96
C SER A 273 -22.18 -13.28 -6.45
N TRP A 274 -22.14 -14.38 -5.70
CA TRP A 274 -22.18 -14.34 -4.24
C TRP A 274 -20.97 -13.60 -3.66
N ALA A 275 -19.76 -13.90 -4.15
CA ALA A 275 -18.54 -13.21 -3.73
C ALA A 275 -18.61 -11.70 -4.00
N PHE A 276 -19.14 -11.25 -5.15
CA PHE A 276 -19.36 -9.82 -5.40
C PHE A 276 -20.24 -9.17 -4.33
N ALA A 277 -21.35 -9.81 -3.96
CA ALA A 277 -22.24 -9.29 -2.92
C ALA A 277 -21.51 -9.21 -1.56
N ARG A 278 -20.68 -10.21 -1.24
CA ARG A 278 -19.89 -10.22 0.00
C ARG A 278 -18.81 -9.14 0.03
N VAL A 279 -18.12 -8.89 -1.09
CA VAL A 279 -17.09 -7.84 -1.18
C VAL A 279 -17.69 -6.44 -1.07
N LYS A 280 -18.92 -6.21 -1.55
CA LYS A 280 -19.64 -4.95 -1.30
C LYS A 280 -19.94 -4.73 0.19
N ILE A 281 -20.37 -5.78 0.89
CA ILE A 281 -20.56 -5.70 2.34
C ILE A 281 -19.22 -5.43 3.04
N LEU A 282 -18.13 -6.08 2.62
CA LEU A 282 -16.80 -5.79 3.15
C LEU A 282 -16.40 -4.33 2.94
N GLN A 283 -16.64 -3.78 1.74
CA GLN A 283 -16.39 -2.37 1.42
C GLN A 283 -17.11 -1.44 2.40
N GLU A 284 -18.43 -1.64 2.58
CA GLU A 284 -19.26 -0.85 3.48
C GLU A 284 -18.80 -0.98 4.94
N ARG A 285 -18.56 -2.22 5.41
CA ARG A 285 -18.11 -2.48 6.77
C ARG A 285 -16.73 -1.90 7.05
N ALA A 286 -15.81 -1.94 6.08
CA ALA A 286 -14.51 -1.27 6.21
C ALA A 286 -14.67 0.24 6.36
N ALA A 287 -15.59 0.86 5.61
CA ALA A 287 -15.90 2.29 5.76
C ALA A 287 -16.48 2.62 7.13
N PHE A 288 -17.45 1.85 7.61
CA PHE A 288 -18.03 2.04 8.94
C PHE A 288 -17.00 1.86 10.06
N ALA A 289 -16.19 0.80 10.00
CA ALA A 289 -15.13 0.55 10.99
C ALA A 289 -14.16 1.73 11.11
N CYS A 290 -13.70 2.26 9.98
CA CYS A 290 -12.79 3.41 9.97
C CYS A 290 -13.47 4.69 10.46
N ALA A 291 -14.71 4.95 10.05
CA ALA A 291 -15.46 6.13 10.46
C ALA A 291 -15.76 6.14 11.97
N ASP A 292 -16.24 5.01 12.51
CA ASP A 292 -16.54 4.86 13.93
C ASP A 292 -15.27 5.00 14.79
N HIS A 293 -14.15 4.42 14.34
CA HIS A 293 -12.87 4.60 15.02
C HIS A 293 -12.45 6.07 15.05
N GLN A 294 -12.53 6.77 13.92
CA GLN A 294 -12.20 8.20 13.85
C GLN A 294 -13.13 9.05 14.73
N ALA A 295 -14.43 8.74 14.76
CA ALA A 295 -15.39 9.40 15.62
C ALA A 295 -15.06 9.18 17.11
N SER A 296 -14.70 7.95 17.50
CA SER A 296 -14.32 7.64 18.89
C SER A 296 -13.08 8.42 19.34
N LEU A 297 -12.10 8.61 18.45
CA LEU A 297 -10.93 9.45 18.71
C LEU A 297 -11.31 10.93 18.77
N ALA A 298 -12.24 11.40 17.95
CA ALA A 298 -12.68 12.80 17.95
C ALA A 298 -13.44 13.17 19.23
N VAL A 299 -14.25 12.25 19.78
CA VAL A 299 -14.96 12.45 21.07
C VAL A 299 -13.98 12.58 22.23
N SER A 300 -12.80 11.96 22.14
CA SER A 300 -11.74 12.09 23.16
C SER A 300 -10.97 13.42 23.10
N LEU A 301 -11.24 14.28 22.10
CA LEU A 301 -10.67 15.63 22.05
C LEU A 301 -11.52 16.57 22.91
N PRO A 302 -10.91 17.41 23.77
CA PRO A 302 -11.65 18.48 24.44
C PRO A 302 -12.35 19.34 23.38
N ALA A 303 -13.63 19.67 23.60
CA ALA A 303 -14.32 20.63 22.76
C ALA A 303 -13.45 21.90 22.65
N PRO A 304 -13.27 22.49 21.46
CA PRO A 304 -12.56 23.74 21.36
C PRO A 304 -13.27 24.74 22.27
N MET A 305 -12.61 25.11 23.38
CA MET A 305 -13.04 26.25 24.17
C MET A 305 -12.86 27.46 23.27
N LEU A 306 -13.92 27.86 22.58
CA LEU A 306 -13.99 29.17 21.98
C LEU A 306 -13.71 30.16 23.13
N PRO A 307 -12.68 31.01 23.02
CA PRO A 307 -12.50 32.06 24.01
C PRO A 307 -13.80 32.87 24.08
N PRO A 308 -14.27 33.25 25.28
CA PRO A 308 -15.47 34.09 25.40
C PRO A 308 -15.27 35.33 24.52
N PRO A 309 -16.31 35.80 23.82
CA PRO A 309 -16.20 36.95 22.93
C PRO A 309 -15.61 38.12 23.72
N ALA A 310 -14.44 38.60 23.29
CA ALA A 310 -13.79 39.73 23.90
C ALA A 310 -14.55 41.01 23.52
N GLY A 311 -15.49 41.42 24.38
CA GLY A 311 -16.10 42.74 24.34
C GLY A 311 -17.64 42.74 24.30
N PRO A 312 -18.29 43.82 24.78
CA PRO A 312 -19.73 43.94 24.74
C PRO A 312 -20.21 43.89 23.29
N THR A 313 -21.02 42.88 23.00
CA THR A 313 -21.67 42.73 21.71
C THR A 313 -22.71 43.85 21.59
N THR A 314 -22.38 44.92 20.87
CA THR A 314 -23.37 45.88 20.44
C THR A 314 -24.34 45.14 19.53
N ALA A 315 -25.54 44.87 20.02
CA ALA A 315 -26.59 44.25 19.24
C ALA A 315 -26.92 45.17 18.06
N VAL A 316 -26.43 44.83 16.87
CA VAL A 316 -26.93 45.42 15.63
C VAL A 316 -28.34 44.88 15.44
N ALA A 317 -29.33 45.73 15.66
CA ALA A 317 -30.73 45.43 15.43
C ALA A 317 -30.92 45.04 13.95
N LEU A 318 -31.37 43.81 13.72
CA LEU A 318 -31.84 43.34 12.43
C LEU A 318 -33.06 44.18 12.02
N SER A 319 -32.90 45.02 11.00
CA SER A 319 -34.01 45.66 10.31
C SER A 319 -34.89 44.59 9.64
N LYS A 320 -36.19 44.66 9.90
CA LYS A 320 -37.23 43.75 9.39
C LYS A 320 -37.24 43.71 7.85
N PRO A 321 -37.66 42.58 7.23
CA PRO A 321 -37.81 42.49 5.78
C PRO A 321 -39.09 43.21 5.35
N ALA A 322 -38.95 44.23 4.49
CA ALA A 322 -40.04 44.73 3.65
C ALA A 322 -40.11 43.87 2.37
N GLY A 323 -41.32 43.52 1.96
CA GLY A 323 -41.59 42.48 0.97
C GLY A 323 -41.48 42.88 -0.52
N ARG A 324 -41.50 41.80 -1.34
CA ARG A 324 -41.98 41.64 -2.74
C ARG A 324 -41.62 42.69 -3.82
N ALA A 325 -40.93 42.22 -4.87
CA ALA A 325 -41.45 41.98 -6.24
C ALA A 325 -40.50 42.40 -7.38
N ASN A 326 -40.51 41.58 -8.45
CA ASN A 326 -40.08 41.84 -9.85
C ASN A 326 -38.56 42.00 -10.09
N MET A 327 -37.94 41.60 -11.21
CA MET A 327 -38.40 41.15 -12.52
C MET A 327 -37.22 40.49 -13.24
N LEU A 328 -37.52 39.61 -14.19
CA LEU A 328 -36.64 39.12 -15.25
C LEU A 328 -35.87 40.24 -15.98
N GLN A 329 -34.62 39.99 -16.40
CA GLN A 329 -34.14 40.26 -17.77
C GLN A 329 -32.72 39.72 -18.05
N ARG A 330 -32.64 38.87 -19.10
CA ARG A 330 -31.67 38.87 -20.23
C ARG A 330 -30.17 38.72 -19.93
N THR A 331 -29.56 37.56 -20.18
CA THR A 331 -29.00 37.02 -21.46
C THR A 331 -27.80 37.77 -22.09
N TRP A 332 -26.63 37.13 -21.98
CA TRP A 332 -25.63 36.75 -23.01
C TRP A 332 -24.85 37.75 -23.92
N ARG A 333 -23.55 37.39 -24.07
CA ARG A 333 -22.49 37.75 -25.06
C ARG A 333 -21.64 38.98 -24.68
N ILE A 334 -20.30 39.05 -24.86
CA ILE A 334 -19.33 38.66 -25.92
C ILE A 334 -17.92 38.62 -25.26
N VAL A 335 -17.13 37.54 -25.20
CA VAL A 335 -16.07 37.02 -26.13
C VAL A 335 -15.04 38.02 -26.70
N ARG A 336 -13.76 37.96 -26.27
CA ARG A 336 -12.49 37.71 -27.06
C ARG A 336 -11.22 38.46 -26.58
N HIS A 337 -10.16 37.65 -26.42
CA HIS A 337 -8.70 37.84 -26.68
C HIS A 337 -7.87 38.93 -25.99
N VAL A 338 -6.68 38.56 -25.47
CA VAL A 338 -5.32 38.71 -26.07
C VAL A 338 -4.31 37.84 -25.29
N ALA A 339 -3.26 37.38 -26.00
CA ALA A 339 -2.25 36.39 -25.60
C ALA A 339 -0.95 37.03 -25.01
N PRO A 340 0.26 36.41 -25.07
CA PRO A 340 1.03 35.96 -23.90
C PRO A 340 2.36 36.73 -23.69
N LEU A 341 3.09 36.48 -22.59
CA LEU A 341 4.49 36.93 -22.45
C LEU A 341 5.38 35.87 -21.78
N GLN A 342 6.45 35.54 -22.50
CA GLN A 342 7.57 34.69 -22.12
C GLN A 342 8.54 35.41 -21.17
N GLY A 343 9.31 34.68 -20.35
CA GLY A 343 10.54 35.25 -19.78
C GLY A 343 11.20 34.49 -18.62
N ARG A 344 12.21 33.69 -18.97
CA ARG A 344 13.42 33.32 -18.20
C ARG A 344 13.31 32.42 -16.95
N TRP A 345 13.86 31.21 -17.10
CA TRP A 345 14.40 30.41 -16.00
C TRP A 345 15.79 29.93 -16.36
N ASN A 346 16.76 30.20 -15.48
CA ASN A 346 17.61 29.21 -14.79
C ASN A 346 18.73 29.93 -13.99
N PRO A 347 19.39 29.32 -12.98
CA PRO A 347 19.25 27.94 -12.50
C PRO A 347 19.38 27.73 -10.94
N LEU A 348 19.31 26.45 -10.53
CA LEU A 348 19.85 25.81 -9.32
C LEU A 348 19.22 26.11 -7.93
N PHE A 349 18.44 25.15 -7.42
CA PHE A 349 18.41 24.82 -5.99
C PHE A 349 18.57 23.31 -5.77
N PRO A 350 19.39 22.88 -4.78
CA PRO A 350 19.64 21.48 -4.47
C PRO A 350 18.50 20.87 -3.65
N VAL A 351 18.27 19.57 -3.89
CA VAL A 351 17.34 18.71 -3.16
C VAL A 351 17.69 18.69 -1.66
N ARG A 352 16.82 19.27 -0.82
CA ARG A 352 16.85 19.08 0.64
C ARG A 352 15.63 18.27 1.09
N ARG A 353 15.94 17.31 1.97
CA ARG A 353 15.09 16.49 2.85
C ARG A 353 13.71 17.11 3.11
N PHE A 354 12.66 16.31 2.95
CA PHE A 354 11.29 16.61 3.38
C PHE A 354 11.28 16.84 4.90
N TRP A 355 11.47 18.09 5.32
CA TRP A 355 11.26 18.51 6.70
C TRP A 355 9.82 18.97 6.86
N ARG A 356 9.18 18.48 7.93
CA ARG A 356 7.98 19.05 8.55
C ARG A 356 8.09 20.58 8.52
N SER A 357 7.22 21.26 7.78
CA SER A 357 7.13 22.72 7.87
C SER A 357 5.96 23.09 8.78
N ASP A 358 6.21 24.00 9.74
CA ASP A 358 5.18 24.63 10.58
C ASP A 358 4.10 25.36 9.78
N ARG A 359 4.31 25.54 8.47
CA ARG A 359 3.35 26.15 7.55
C ARG A 359 2.25 25.16 7.15
N PHE A 360 2.55 23.86 7.07
CA PHE A 360 1.54 22.82 6.85
C PHE A 360 0.70 22.59 8.12
N MET A 361 1.33 22.60 9.30
CA MET A 361 0.59 22.48 10.57
C MET A 361 -0.38 23.65 10.79
N ARG A 362 0.03 24.89 10.49
CA ARG A 362 -0.87 26.06 10.52
C ARG A 362 -2.03 25.99 9.53
N TRP A 363 -1.84 25.38 8.36
CA TRP A 363 -2.94 25.15 7.41
C TRP A 363 -3.88 24.04 7.88
N VAL A 364 -3.34 22.99 8.50
CA VAL A 364 -4.09 21.88 9.07
C VAL A 364 -4.88 22.32 10.30
N ASP A 365 -4.37 23.21 11.14
CA ASP A 365 -5.03 23.75 12.35
C ASP A 365 -6.34 24.50 12.09
N HIS A 366 -6.61 24.86 10.84
CA HIS A 366 -7.83 25.58 10.44
C HIS A 366 -8.79 24.76 9.57
N LEU A 367 -8.65 23.44 9.48
CA LEU A 367 -9.58 22.57 8.74
C LEU A 367 -10.74 22.11 9.66
N PRO A 368 -11.95 22.71 9.59
CA PRO A 368 -13.10 22.25 10.36
C PRO A 368 -13.52 20.84 9.92
N LEU A 369 -13.99 20.05 10.88
CA LEU A 369 -14.45 18.67 10.71
C LEU A 369 -15.43 18.49 9.53
N ALA A 370 -16.23 19.53 9.25
CA ALA A 370 -17.15 19.60 8.11
C ALA A 370 -16.44 19.46 6.75
N ILE A 371 -15.21 19.95 6.60
CA ILE A 371 -14.43 19.80 5.36
C ILE A 371 -13.91 18.37 5.22
N VAL A 372 -13.56 17.69 6.31
CA VAL A 372 -13.20 16.26 6.29
C VAL A 372 -14.41 15.40 5.88
N CYS A 373 -15.59 15.69 6.42
CA CYS A 373 -16.84 15.07 6.00
C CYS A 373 -17.19 15.38 4.53
N LEU A 374 -16.95 16.61 4.08
CA LEU A 374 -17.12 17.01 2.68
C LEU A 374 -16.12 16.29 1.76
N CYS A 375 -14.88 16.05 2.20
CA CYS A 375 -13.91 15.26 1.44
C CYS A 375 -14.37 13.80 1.28
N PHE A 376 -14.97 13.19 2.31
CA PHE A 376 -15.58 11.86 2.19
C PHE A 376 -16.77 11.84 1.23
N PHE A 377 -17.62 12.87 1.27
CA PHE A 377 -18.75 13.02 0.35
C PHE A 377 -18.30 13.23 -1.10
N MET A 378 -17.32 14.12 -1.34
CA MET A 378 -16.77 14.42 -2.66
C MET A 378 -16.00 13.22 -3.24
N ALA A 379 -15.28 12.46 -2.42
CA ALA A 379 -14.64 11.21 -2.86
C ALA A 379 -15.68 10.15 -3.29
N GLY A 380 -16.84 10.12 -2.64
CA GLY A 380 -17.99 9.32 -3.08
C GLY A 380 -18.60 9.80 -4.40
N ALA A 381 -18.78 11.11 -4.56
CA ALA A 381 -19.35 11.73 -5.75
C ALA A 381 -18.44 11.64 -7.00
N GLU A 382 -17.13 11.82 -6.84
CA GLU A 382 -16.15 11.64 -7.93
C GLU A 382 -16.07 10.19 -8.41
N ALA A 383 -16.24 9.20 -7.52
CA ALA A 383 -16.28 7.80 -7.90
C ALA A 383 -17.51 7.48 -8.79
N THR A 384 -18.64 8.16 -8.58
CA THR A 384 -19.83 8.09 -9.45
C THR A 384 -19.64 8.84 -10.78
N LEU A 385 -19.02 10.02 -10.77
CA LEU A 385 -18.72 10.77 -11.99
C LEU A 385 -17.71 10.03 -12.89
N TRP A 386 -16.68 9.41 -12.32
CA TRP A 386 -15.71 8.62 -13.08
C TRP A 386 -16.34 7.41 -13.79
N ARG A 387 -17.36 6.78 -13.19
CA ARG A 387 -18.14 5.73 -13.86
C ARG A 387 -18.86 6.24 -15.10
N LEU A 388 -19.35 7.47 -15.08
CA LEU A 388 -20.02 8.12 -16.21
C LEU A 388 -19.00 8.57 -17.28
N SER A 389 -17.84 9.10 -16.89
CA SER A 389 -16.81 9.60 -17.80
C SER A 389 -16.04 8.49 -18.54
N SER A 390 -15.97 7.27 -17.99
CA SER A 390 -15.27 6.14 -18.62
C SER A 390 -15.91 5.64 -19.94
N ALA A 391 -17.10 6.15 -20.29
CA ALA A 391 -17.80 5.84 -21.53
C ALA A 391 -17.28 6.60 -22.76
N GLN A 392 -16.39 7.60 -22.61
CA GLN A 392 -15.84 8.39 -23.72
C GLN A 392 -14.31 8.40 -23.71
N ALA A 393 -13.71 7.33 -24.25
CA ALA A 393 -12.28 7.29 -24.54
C ALA A 393 -12.02 7.83 -25.96
N VAL A 394 -11.38 9.00 -26.06
CA VAL A 394 -10.85 9.55 -27.32
C VAL A 394 -9.66 8.68 -27.77
N ARG A 395 -9.74 8.10 -28.98
CA ARG A 395 -8.64 7.31 -29.58
C ARG A 395 -7.45 8.22 -29.96
N SER A 396 -6.25 7.83 -29.55
CA SER A 396 -4.97 8.44 -29.95
C SER A 396 -4.45 7.85 -31.27
N LYS A 397 -3.82 8.68 -32.10
CA LYS A 397 -3.13 8.25 -33.34
C LYS A 397 -1.77 7.58 -33.00
N PRO A 398 -1.33 6.56 -33.77
CA PRO A 398 -0.03 5.90 -33.59
C PRO A 398 1.15 6.79 -33.98
N ALA A 399 2.33 6.51 -33.43
CA ALA A 399 3.58 7.25 -33.67
C ALA A 399 4.17 6.98 -35.06
N ASP A 400 4.91 7.96 -35.60
CA ASP A 400 5.53 7.91 -36.93
C ASP A 400 6.74 6.95 -36.96
N LEU A 401 6.73 6.03 -37.92
CA LEU A 401 7.70 4.93 -38.08
C LEU A 401 9.03 5.39 -38.70
N SER A 402 9.12 6.63 -39.21
CA SER A 402 10.34 7.17 -39.83
C SER A 402 11.25 7.95 -38.88
N ALA A 403 10.92 8.02 -37.58
CA ALA A 403 11.70 8.75 -36.60
C ALA A 403 13.07 8.09 -36.37
N VAL A 404 14.14 8.73 -36.85
CA VAL A 404 15.53 8.35 -36.59
C VAL A 404 15.87 8.72 -35.15
N LEU A 405 16.26 7.73 -34.34
CA LEU A 405 16.70 7.93 -32.95
C LEU A 405 18.22 8.09 -32.94
N ASP A 406 18.70 9.33 -32.76
CA ASP A 406 20.12 9.68 -32.68
C ASP A 406 20.46 10.05 -31.22
N PHE A 407 21.50 9.42 -30.65
CA PHE A 407 21.87 9.58 -29.25
C PHE A 407 23.13 10.44 -29.11
N ASP A 408 23.03 11.58 -28.43
CA ASP A 408 24.19 12.33 -27.96
C ASP A 408 24.47 11.97 -26.49
N VAL A 409 25.59 11.31 -26.25
CA VAL A 409 25.97 10.81 -24.91
C VAL A 409 26.48 11.95 -24.01
N ARG A 410 26.51 13.19 -24.49
CA ARG A 410 27.03 14.37 -23.76
C ARG A 410 26.03 15.08 -22.84
N ALA A 411 24.80 14.59 -22.66
CA ALA A 411 23.86 15.21 -21.71
C ALA A 411 24.26 14.94 -20.25
N ASP A 412 24.27 15.98 -19.41
CA ASP A 412 24.71 15.93 -18.01
C ASP A 412 23.97 14.90 -17.13
N THR A 413 22.83 14.38 -17.60
CA THR A 413 22.18 13.19 -17.04
C THR A 413 21.51 12.34 -18.13
N VAL A 414 21.59 11.01 -18.00
CA VAL A 414 20.92 10.02 -18.89
C VAL A 414 19.41 10.30 -19.03
N LEU A 415 18.77 10.76 -17.96
CA LEU A 415 17.34 11.13 -17.97
C LEU A 415 17.05 12.33 -18.88
N GLY A 416 17.95 13.32 -18.94
CA GLY A 416 17.81 14.48 -19.81
C GLY A 416 17.89 14.10 -21.29
N ALA A 417 18.86 13.25 -21.67
CA ALA A 417 18.97 12.74 -23.04
C ALA A 417 17.71 11.97 -23.48
N VAL A 418 17.15 11.17 -22.57
CA VAL A 418 15.96 10.35 -22.84
C VAL A 418 14.70 11.20 -23.01
N MET A 419 14.50 12.21 -22.16
CA MET A 419 13.33 13.09 -22.26
C MET A 419 13.34 13.92 -23.55
N ASP A 420 14.52 14.39 -23.97
CA ASP A 420 14.68 15.19 -25.18
C ASP A 420 14.39 14.37 -26.47
N VAL A 421 14.75 13.10 -26.49
CA VAL A 421 14.45 12.18 -27.61
C VAL A 421 12.96 11.84 -27.68
N ALA A 422 12.33 11.51 -26.56
CA ALA A 422 10.89 11.23 -26.52
C ALA A 422 10.07 12.44 -27.00
N GLN A 423 10.50 13.65 -26.63
CA GLN A 423 9.84 14.88 -27.06
C GLN A 423 10.03 15.15 -28.56
N ARG A 424 11.23 14.92 -29.12
CA ARG A 424 11.51 15.05 -30.56
C ARG A 424 10.78 14.01 -31.42
N ALA A 425 10.58 12.80 -30.90
CA ALA A 425 9.81 11.73 -31.57
C ALA A 425 8.28 11.86 -31.40
N GLY A 426 7.79 12.98 -30.85
CA GLY A 426 6.36 13.27 -30.74
C GLY A 426 5.63 12.61 -29.58
N TYR A 427 6.35 11.99 -28.63
CA TYR A 427 5.76 11.37 -27.45
C TYR A 427 5.43 12.40 -26.36
N ARG A 428 4.30 12.21 -25.66
CA ARG A 428 3.91 13.06 -24.52
C ARG A 428 4.69 12.69 -23.26
N VAL A 429 5.74 13.43 -22.96
CA VAL A 429 6.58 13.21 -21.77
C VAL A 429 5.90 13.66 -20.47
N LYS A 430 5.05 14.70 -20.53
CA LYS A 430 4.39 15.32 -19.37
C LYS A 430 3.30 14.46 -18.67
N ALA A 431 2.74 13.47 -19.37
CA ALA A 431 1.71 12.58 -18.80
C ALA A 431 2.29 11.36 -18.07
N ASN A 432 3.60 11.12 -18.23
CA ASN A 432 4.29 9.97 -17.67
C ASN A 432 5.34 10.33 -16.62
N GLU A 433 5.47 11.61 -16.24
CA GLU A 433 6.42 12.06 -15.21
C GLU A 433 6.31 11.20 -13.94
N ASP A 434 5.10 10.83 -13.52
CA ASP A 434 4.89 9.99 -12.33
C ASP A 434 5.40 8.54 -12.48
N ILE A 435 5.35 7.96 -13.69
CA ILE A 435 5.83 6.59 -13.95
C ILE A 435 7.36 6.56 -13.95
N TRP A 436 7.98 7.56 -14.56
CA TRP A 436 9.44 7.66 -14.66
C TRP A 436 10.08 8.09 -13.32
N THR A 437 9.42 8.97 -12.56
CA THR A 437 9.92 9.43 -11.25
C THR A 437 9.85 8.33 -10.19
N VAL A 438 8.85 7.45 -10.24
CA VAL A 438 8.70 6.33 -9.29
C VAL A 438 9.72 5.21 -9.52
N ARG A 439 10.14 4.95 -10.77
CA ARG A 439 11.17 3.93 -11.06
C ARG A 439 12.61 4.37 -10.71
N TRP A 440 12.87 5.68 -10.69
CA TRP A 440 14.24 6.21 -10.61
C TRP A 440 14.68 6.72 -9.23
N THR A 441 13.91 6.48 -8.17
CA THR A 441 14.28 6.88 -6.80
C THR A 441 14.97 5.75 -6.03
N GLY A 442 16.27 5.91 -5.78
CA GLY A 442 16.97 5.39 -4.60
C GLY A 442 17.89 4.17 -4.77
N ALA A 443 17.53 3.18 -5.59
CA ALA A 443 18.34 1.95 -5.71
C ALA A 443 18.93 1.69 -7.10
N TYR A 444 18.29 2.20 -8.17
CA TYR A 444 18.71 1.95 -9.55
C TYR A 444 19.87 2.82 -10.03
N ARG A 445 20.07 3.99 -9.38
CA ARG A 445 21.09 4.98 -9.78
C ARG A 445 22.53 4.49 -9.64
N ALA A 446 22.77 3.46 -8.83
CA ALA A 446 24.11 2.94 -8.55
C ALA A 446 24.53 1.75 -9.43
N LYS A 447 23.62 1.23 -10.28
CA LYS A 447 23.88 -0.01 -11.06
C LYS A 447 23.44 0.03 -12.53
N ALA A 448 22.65 1.02 -12.95
CA ALA A 448 22.19 1.06 -14.33
C ALA A 448 23.30 1.57 -15.25
N THR A 449 23.74 0.72 -16.17
CA THR A 449 24.51 1.17 -17.34
C THR A 449 23.57 1.87 -18.34
N THR A 450 24.10 2.69 -19.26
CA THR A 450 23.31 3.32 -20.35
C THR A 450 22.46 2.29 -21.12
N PHE A 451 22.92 1.04 -21.13
CA PHE A 451 22.29 -0.16 -21.68
C PHE A 451 20.99 -0.58 -20.96
N ASP A 452 20.94 -0.51 -19.63
CA ASP A 452 19.75 -0.87 -18.84
C ASP A 452 18.62 0.16 -19.03
N ALA A 453 19.00 1.43 -19.17
CA ALA A 453 18.06 2.50 -19.48
C ALA A 453 17.45 2.35 -20.88
N LEU A 454 18.27 1.95 -21.87
CA LEU A 454 17.82 1.74 -23.25
C LEU A 454 16.82 0.59 -23.37
N ALA A 455 17.09 -0.54 -22.68
CA ALA A 455 16.19 -1.70 -22.68
C ALA A 455 14.81 -1.33 -22.09
N ASP A 456 14.77 -0.62 -20.97
CA ASP A 456 13.52 -0.23 -20.30
C ASP A 456 12.65 0.73 -21.17
N ILE A 457 13.28 1.60 -21.97
CA ILE A 457 12.61 2.51 -22.90
C ILE A 457 12.00 1.75 -24.09
N LEU A 458 12.72 0.76 -24.63
CA LEU A 458 12.23 -0.06 -25.75
C LEU A 458 11.03 -0.91 -25.31
N TYR A 459 11.09 -1.51 -24.12
CA TYR A 459 9.97 -2.27 -23.54
C TYR A 459 8.74 -1.40 -23.27
N GLY A 460 8.92 -0.15 -22.82
CA GLY A 460 7.82 0.80 -22.62
C GLY A 460 7.14 1.27 -23.92
N SER A 461 7.77 1.03 -25.07
CA SER A 461 7.35 1.52 -26.39
C SER A 461 6.78 0.42 -27.30
N SER A 462 6.45 -0.75 -26.75
CA SER A 462 5.95 -1.93 -27.49
C SER A 462 6.95 -2.55 -28.48
N LEU A 463 8.24 -2.27 -28.30
CA LEU A 463 9.34 -2.87 -29.06
C LEU A 463 9.97 -3.99 -28.21
N CYS A 464 10.22 -5.14 -28.82
CA CYS A 464 10.81 -6.31 -28.15
C CYS A 464 12.28 -6.47 -28.59
N PRO A 465 13.25 -5.94 -27.83
CA PRO A 465 14.65 -6.15 -28.15
C PRO A 465 15.10 -7.56 -27.73
N ALA A 466 15.79 -8.26 -28.63
CA ALA A 466 16.56 -9.46 -28.36
C ALA A 466 18.04 -9.14 -28.54
N ILE A 467 18.86 -9.46 -27.54
CA ILE A 467 20.27 -9.09 -27.51
C ILE A 467 21.11 -10.37 -27.48
N ARG A 468 22.06 -10.46 -28.40
CA ARG A 468 23.09 -11.51 -28.41
C ARG A 468 24.45 -10.84 -28.63
N GLU A 469 25.37 -11.09 -27.70
CA GLU A 469 26.73 -10.53 -27.73
C GLU A 469 26.73 -9.01 -27.91
N SER A 470 27.10 -8.52 -29.09
CA SER A 470 27.21 -7.11 -29.44
C SER A 470 26.16 -6.65 -30.46
N VAL A 471 25.06 -7.40 -30.65
CA VAL A 471 24.02 -7.08 -31.64
C VAL A 471 22.67 -6.93 -30.94
N ILE A 472 21.98 -5.82 -31.21
CA ILE A 472 20.61 -5.58 -30.72
C ILE A 472 19.65 -5.79 -31.89
N THR A 473 18.78 -6.79 -31.76
CA THR A 473 17.70 -7.05 -32.71
C THR A 473 16.40 -6.52 -32.13
N VAL A 474 15.77 -5.54 -32.78
CA VAL A 474 14.50 -4.98 -32.29
C VAL A 474 13.36 -5.54 -33.13
N ARG A 475 12.40 -6.20 -32.48
CA ARG A 475 11.18 -6.72 -33.11
C ARG A 475 10.00 -5.83 -32.78
N TYR A 476 9.22 -5.49 -33.81
CA TYR A 476 7.93 -4.85 -33.65
C TYR A 476 6.82 -5.90 -33.64
N CYS A 477 5.93 -5.83 -32.65
CA CYS A 477 4.79 -6.73 -32.52
C CYS A 477 3.50 -5.92 -32.71
N ASP A 478 3.02 -5.83 -33.96
CA ASP A 478 1.63 -5.43 -34.24
C ASP A 478 0.77 -6.66 -34.50
N LYS A 479 -0.50 -6.62 -34.07
CA LYS A 479 -1.46 -7.73 -34.25
C LYS A 479 -1.93 -7.89 -35.69
N SER A 480 -1.60 -6.96 -36.59
CA SER A 480 -2.13 -6.88 -37.96
C SER A 480 -1.09 -7.13 -39.06
N SER A 481 0.20 -7.27 -38.76
CA SER A 481 1.27 -7.40 -39.77
C SER A 481 2.30 -8.47 -39.37
N PRO A 482 2.96 -9.16 -40.32
CA PRO A 482 4.04 -10.09 -40.00
C PRO A 482 5.24 -9.34 -39.41
N PRO A 483 5.99 -9.96 -38.47
CA PRO A 483 7.05 -9.28 -37.72
C PRO A 483 8.22 -8.89 -38.64
N ILE A 484 8.51 -7.59 -38.71
CA ILE A 484 9.70 -7.06 -39.36
C ILE A 484 10.83 -7.02 -38.32
N ALA A 485 11.97 -7.64 -38.63
CA ALA A 485 13.15 -7.67 -37.77
C ALA A 485 14.21 -6.71 -38.30
N ALA A 486 14.57 -5.69 -37.52
CA ALA A 486 15.74 -4.85 -37.80
C ALA A 486 16.92 -5.37 -36.97
N MET A 487 18.03 -5.67 -37.64
CA MET A 487 19.30 -6.05 -37.00
C MET A 487 20.26 -4.86 -37.05
N VAL A 488 20.85 -4.51 -35.90
CA VAL A 488 21.90 -3.49 -35.83
C VAL A 488 23.10 -4.07 -35.10
N GLU A 489 24.23 -4.17 -35.80
CA GLU A 489 25.51 -4.56 -35.22
C GLU A 489 26.09 -3.39 -34.42
N TYR A 490 26.54 -3.66 -33.19
CA TYR A 490 27.19 -2.69 -32.32
C TYR A 490 28.59 -3.20 -31.94
N GLN A 491 29.58 -2.31 -31.96
CA GLN A 491 30.87 -2.53 -31.32
C GLN A 491 31.10 -1.37 -30.35
N ALA A 492 31.38 -1.70 -29.08
CA ALA A 492 31.52 -0.72 -28.02
C ALA A 492 32.91 -0.06 -28.09
N GLU A 493 33.00 1.12 -28.70
CA GLU A 493 34.14 2.02 -28.50
C GLU A 493 33.82 3.10 -27.45
N PRO A 494 34.72 3.38 -26.49
CA PRO A 494 34.49 4.41 -25.49
C PRO A 494 34.48 5.81 -26.13
N GLY A 495 33.32 6.46 -26.15
CA GLY A 495 33.19 7.89 -26.49
C GLY A 495 32.52 8.24 -27.83
N GLY A 496 31.94 7.28 -28.56
CA GLY A 496 31.22 7.54 -29.82
C GLY A 496 29.71 7.83 -29.67
N ASN A 497 29.14 8.59 -30.61
CA ASN A 497 27.68 8.75 -30.78
C ASN A 497 27.06 7.53 -31.48
N VAL A 498 25.84 7.15 -31.10
CA VAL A 498 25.13 5.98 -31.66
C VAL A 498 24.04 6.44 -32.62
N ARG A 499 24.15 6.03 -33.88
CA ARG A 499 23.17 6.32 -34.94
C ARG A 499 22.37 5.06 -35.28
N LEU A 500 21.05 5.08 -35.10
CA LEU A 500 20.16 4.00 -35.51
C LEU A 500 19.42 4.38 -36.80
N SER A 501 19.81 3.78 -37.93
CA SER A 501 19.06 3.89 -39.19
C SER A 501 18.34 2.58 -39.51
N VAL A 502 17.05 2.66 -39.84
CA VAL A 502 16.28 1.54 -40.37
C VAL A 502 16.60 1.41 -41.87
N SER A 503 17.21 0.30 -42.28
CA SER A 503 17.33 -0.01 -43.71
C SER A 503 15.93 -0.37 -44.24
N ARG A 504 15.52 0.24 -45.35
CA ARG A 504 14.20 0.05 -45.96
C ARG A 504 13.95 -1.37 -46.40
#